data_AF-A0A963EP07-F1
#
_entry.id   AF-A0A963EP07-F1
#
_cell.length_a   1.000
_cell.length_b   1.000
_cell.length_c   1.000
_cell.angle_alpha   90.00
_cell.angle_beta   90.00
_cell.angle_gamma   90.00
#
_symmetry.space_group_name_H-M   'P 1'
#
loop_
_entity.id
_entity.type
_entity.pdbx_description
1 polymer ?
#
loop_
_entity_poly.entity_id
_entity_poly.type
_entity_poly.pdbx_seq_one_letter_code
_entity_poly.pdbx_strand_id
1 'polypeptide(L)'
;DGEVIQSFDMRENGMSADIEGSVPVAEDGWILLRAWNDGPSPDVFDLYPYATTNAVFTDVADSELACGSSADYFIAWLDNLRDNAADHPDYNTDAERGAILEHIAAARAVFMERR
;
A
#
# COMPACT_ATOMS: atom_id res chain seq x y z
N ASP A 1 -6.96 -7.67 -0.65
CA ASP A 1 -7.88 -7.93 -1.78
C ASP A 1 -8.31 -6.62 -2.37
N GLY A 2 -8.17 -6.45 -3.69
CA GLY A 2 -8.60 -5.24 -4.38
C GLY A 2 -9.94 -5.46 -5.08
N GLU A 3 -10.78 -4.44 -5.13
CA GLU A 3 -12.07 -4.46 -5.80
C GLU A 3 -12.02 -3.65 -7.11
N VAL A 4 -12.65 -4.16 -8.17
CA VAL A 4 -12.82 -3.40 -9.42
C VAL A 4 -14.04 -2.51 -9.28
N ILE A 5 -13.81 -1.23 -9.00
CA ILE A 5 -14.87 -0.24 -8.80
C ILE A 5 -15.35 0.43 -10.11
N GLN A 6 -14.57 0.35 -11.18
CA GLN A 6 -14.92 0.90 -12.50
C GLN A 6 -14.13 0.16 -13.61
N SER A 7 -14.78 -0.04 -14.76
CA SER A 7 -14.15 -0.57 -15.99
C SER A 7 -14.31 0.42 -17.15
N PHE A 8 -13.39 0.40 -18.10
CA PHE A 8 -13.38 1.30 -19.25
C PHE A 8 -13.23 0.52 -20.54
N ASP A 9 -13.96 0.93 -21.58
CA ASP A 9 -13.83 0.35 -22.91
C ASP A 9 -12.54 0.82 -23.59
N MET A 10 -11.84 -0.12 -24.21
CA MET A 10 -10.61 0.15 -24.96
C MET A 10 -10.91 0.51 -26.42
N ARG A 11 -10.08 1.37 -27.00
CA ARG A 11 -10.08 1.77 -28.42
C ARG A 11 -9.00 1.00 -29.19
N GLU A 12 -8.97 1.19 -30.52
CA GLU A 12 -7.93 0.68 -31.41
C GLU A 12 -7.64 -0.82 -31.24
N ASN A 13 -8.71 -1.64 -31.22
CA ASN A 13 -8.64 -3.09 -31.00
C ASN A 13 -7.97 -3.49 -29.67
N GLY A 14 -8.16 -2.69 -28.61
CA GLY A 14 -7.63 -3.01 -27.28
C GLY A 14 -6.27 -2.38 -26.97
N MET A 15 -5.73 -1.55 -27.86
CA MET A 15 -4.36 -1.03 -27.74
C MET A 15 -4.26 0.34 -27.09
N SER A 16 -5.35 1.10 -27.01
CA SER A 16 -5.33 2.45 -26.43
C SER A 16 -6.64 2.79 -25.74
N ALA A 17 -6.58 3.74 -24.80
CA ALA A 17 -7.74 4.39 -24.23
C ALA A 17 -7.36 5.82 -23.83
N ASP A 18 -8.30 6.74 -23.98
CA ASP A 18 -8.21 8.10 -23.46
C ASP A 18 -9.50 8.37 -22.68
N ILE A 19 -9.35 8.56 -21.38
CA ILE A 19 -10.39 8.45 -20.37
C ILE A 19 -10.36 9.70 -19.50
N GLU A 20 -11.51 10.38 -19.42
CA GLU A 20 -11.77 11.45 -18.48
C GLU A 20 -13.09 11.14 -17.75
N GLY A 21 -13.13 11.34 -16.44
CA GLY A 21 -14.33 11.10 -15.66
C GLY A 21 -14.09 11.16 -14.16
N SER A 22 -15.12 10.78 -13.42
CA SER A 22 -15.11 10.72 -11.95
C SER A 22 -15.56 9.33 -11.51
N VAL A 23 -14.91 8.80 -10.48
CA VAL A 23 -15.26 7.52 -9.85
C VAL A 23 -15.69 7.80 -8.41
N PRO A 24 -16.88 7.36 -7.98
CA PRO A 24 -17.28 7.50 -6.59
C PRO A 24 -16.43 6.58 -5.70
N VAL A 25 -15.87 7.13 -4.64
CA VAL A 25 -15.06 6.40 -3.65
C VAL A 25 -15.79 6.49 -2.31
N ALA A 26 -16.13 5.34 -1.74
CA ALA A 26 -16.94 5.26 -0.52
C ALA A 26 -16.12 5.13 0.76
N GLU A 27 -14.85 4.71 0.65
CA GLU A 27 -13.97 4.40 1.78
C GLU A 27 -12.55 4.87 1.48
N ASP A 28 -11.79 5.13 2.55
CA ASP A 28 -10.37 5.47 2.44
C ASP A 28 -9.58 4.28 1.86
N GLY A 29 -8.63 4.55 0.98
CA GLY A 29 -7.87 3.45 0.39
C GLY A 29 -6.92 3.83 -0.72
N TRP A 30 -6.22 2.81 -1.21
CA TRP A 30 -5.34 2.93 -2.36
C TRP A 30 -6.11 2.67 -3.65
N ILE A 31 -5.99 3.58 -4.62
CA ILE A 31 -6.59 3.44 -5.95
C ILE A 31 -5.47 3.46 -6.98
N LEU A 32 -5.59 2.58 -7.98
CA LEU A 32 -4.72 2.53 -9.15
C LEU A 32 -5.55 2.20 -10.39
N LEU A 33 -5.08 2.65 -11.55
CA LEU A 33 -5.59 2.17 -12.83
C LEU A 33 -4.73 0.98 -13.27
N ARG A 34 -5.39 -0.09 -13.71
CA ARG A 34 -4.74 -1.29 -14.23
C ARG A 34 -5.23 -1.59 -15.64
N ALA A 35 -4.30 -1.94 -16.52
CA ALA A 35 -4.56 -2.64 -17.77
C ALA A 35 -3.99 -4.05 -17.66
N TRP A 36 -4.76 -5.04 -18.09
CA TRP A 36 -4.34 -6.44 -18.11
C TRP A 36 -4.97 -7.15 -19.32
N ASN A 37 -4.40 -8.29 -19.67
CA ASN A 37 -4.90 -9.18 -20.71
C ASN A 37 -5.70 -10.36 -20.12
N ASP A 38 -6.69 -10.85 -20.86
CA ASP A 38 -7.47 -12.04 -20.47
C ASP A 38 -6.65 -13.34 -20.52
N GLY A 39 -5.54 -13.34 -21.27
CA GLY A 39 -4.66 -14.50 -21.42
C GLY A 39 -3.36 -14.16 -22.14
N PRO A 40 -2.33 -15.02 -22.02
CA PRO A 40 -0.98 -14.75 -22.48
C PRO A 40 -0.90 -14.42 -23.98
N SER A 41 0.03 -13.55 -24.34
CA SER A 41 0.34 -13.26 -25.74
C SER A 41 1.60 -14.05 -26.16
N PRO A 42 1.60 -14.74 -27.32
CA PRO A 42 2.80 -15.45 -27.80
C PRO A 42 3.97 -14.50 -28.12
N ASP A 43 3.69 -13.22 -28.33
CA ASP A 43 4.69 -12.20 -28.67
C ASP A 43 5.31 -11.51 -27.43
N VAL A 44 4.77 -11.78 -26.23
CA VAL A 44 5.24 -11.19 -24.98
C VAL A 44 5.68 -12.31 -24.05
N PHE A 45 6.95 -12.29 -23.61
CA PHE A 45 7.48 -13.29 -22.68
C PHE A 45 7.07 -13.00 -21.23
N ASP A 46 5.77 -12.84 -21.02
CA ASP A 46 5.11 -12.69 -19.74
C ASP A 46 3.84 -13.54 -19.76
N LEU A 47 3.56 -14.25 -18.68
CA LEU A 47 2.35 -15.07 -18.55
C LEU A 47 1.10 -14.19 -18.34
N TYR A 48 1.28 -13.00 -17.76
CA TYR A 48 0.21 -12.07 -17.43
C TYR A 48 0.62 -10.62 -17.73
N PRO A 49 0.85 -10.21 -18.99
CA PRO A 49 1.10 -8.81 -19.34
C PRO A 49 0.15 -7.83 -18.64
N TYR A 50 0.68 -7.06 -17.69
CA TYR A 50 -0.09 -6.09 -16.94
C TYR A 50 0.68 -4.79 -16.76
N ALA A 51 -0.07 -3.70 -16.67
CA ALA A 51 0.46 -2.38 -16.39
C ALA A 51 -0.42 -1.71 -15.34
N THR A 52 0.20 -0.99 -14.41
CA THR A 52 -0.50 -0.19 -13.41
C THR A 52 0.06 1.21 -13.36
N THR A 53 -0.76 2.19 -13.01
CA THR A 53 -0.26 3.49 -12.56
C THR A 53 0.39 3.34 -11.18
N ASN A 54 1.08 4.40 -10.73
CA ASN A 54 1.37 4.54 -9.29
C ASN A 54 0.02 4.58 -8.54
N ALA A 55 -0.03 3.87 -7.41
CA ALA A 55 -1.19 3.95 -6.54
C ALA A 55 -1.21 5.31 -5.84
N VAL A 56 -2.40 5.88 -5.71
CA VAL A 56 -2.65 7.07 -4.91
C VAL A 56 -3.54 6.68 -3.74
N PHE A 57 -3.21 7.19 -2.55
CA PHE A 57 -4.09 7.04 -1.39
C PHE A 57 -5.12 8.16 -1.43
N THR A 58 -6.39 7.80 -1.25
CA THR A 58 -7.51 8.73 -1.18
C THR A 58 -8.22 8.57 0.15
N ASP A 59 -8.50 9.68 0.81
CA ASP A 59 -9.36 9.79 1.97
C ASP A 59 -10.71 10.40 1.58
N VAL A 60 -11.79 9.88 2.17
CA VAL A 60 -13.13 10.43 2.09
C VAL A 60 -13.27 11.51 3.15
N ALA A 61 -13.81 12.67 2.76
CA ALA A 61 -14.01 13.79 3.68
C ALA A 61 -14.79 13.36 4.93
N ASP A 62 -14.34 13.84 6.09
CA ASP A 62 -14.89 13.52 7.42
C ASP A 62 -14.80 12.04 7.82
N SER A 63 -14.01 11.22 7.09
CA SER A 63 -13.61 9.89 7.54
C SER A 63 -12.58 10.00 8.69
N GLU A 64 -12.88 9.39 9.84
CA GLU A 64 -11.83 9.09 10.81
C GLU A 64 -10.99 7.94 10.24
N LEU A 65 -9.74 8.24 9.86
CA LEU A 65 -8.76 7.24 9.42
C LEU A 65 -8.42 6.26 10.56
N ALA A 66 -9.33 5.34 10.85
CA ALA A 66 -9.15 4.27 11.82
C ALA A 66 -8.60 3.03 11.08
N CYS A 67 -7.35 2.69 11.39
CA CYS A 67 -6.67 1.55 10.80
C CYS A 67 -7.14 0.21 11.40
N GLY A 68 -7.85 0.22 12.53
CA GLY A 68 -8.50 -0.93 13.15
C GLY A 68 -7.57 -2.15 13.25
N SER A 69 -8.00 -3.29 12.71
CA SER A 69 -7.19 -4.54 12.74
C SER A 69 -5.82 -4.42 12.05
N SER A 70 -5.64 -3.51 11.10
CA SER A 70 -4.35 -3.26 10.47
C SER A 70 -3.39 -2.57 11.46
N ALA A 71 -3.89 -1.63 12.27
CA ALA A 71 -3.08 -1.02 13.33
C ALA A 71 -2.65 -2.06 14.37
N ASP A 72 -3.54 -2.96 14.78
CA ASP A 72 -3.21 -4.06 15.69
C ASP A 72 -2.04 -4.92 15.16
N TYR A 73 -2.10 -5.29 13.88
CA TYR A 73 -1.04 -6.05 13.23
C TYR A 73 0.29 -5.28 13.23
N PHE A 74 0.29 -4.01 12.81
CA PHE A 74 1.52 -3.22 12.75
C PHE A 74 2.09 -2.92 14.13
N ILE A 75 1.25 -2.70 15.15
CA ILE A 75 1.69 -2.55 16.54
C ILE A 75 2.38 -3.83 17.01
N ALA A 76 1.78 -5.01 16.80
CA ALA A 76 2.38 -6.28 17.18
C ALA A 76 3.70 -6.55 16.44
N TRP A 77 3.76 -6.22 15.15
CA TRP A 77 4.98 -6.32 14.35
C TRP A 77 6.07 -5.36 14.84
N LEU A 78 5.73 -4.11 15.16
CA LEU A 78 6.67 -3.12 15.70
C LEU A 78 7.16 -3.49 17.10
N ASP A 79 6.31 -4.08 17.94
CA ASP A 79 6.73 -4.60 19.25
C ASP A 79 7.74 -5.73 19.08
N ASN A 80 7.49 -6.67 18.16
CA ASN A 80 8.47 -7.71 17.82
C ASN A 80 9.77 -7.14 17.22
N LEU A 81 9.68 -6.16 16.32
CA LEU A 81 10.85 -5.50 15.72
C LEU A 81 11.69 -4.78 16.77
N ARG A 82 11.04 -4.08 17.72
CA ARG A 82 11.70 -3.43 18.84
C ARG A 82 12.47 -4.44 19.67
N ASP A 83 11.87 -5.57 20.02
CA ASP A 83 12.50 -6.57 20.89
C ASP A 83 13.75 -7.17 20.21
N ASN A 84 13.65 -7.50 18.92
CA ASN A 84 14.78 -7.97 18.12
C ASN A 84 15.89 -6.91 18.00
N ALA A 85 15.54 -5.63 17.78
CA ALA A 85 16.51 -4.55 17.73
C ALA A 85 17.16 -4.31 19.10
N ALA A 86 16.39 -4.35 20.19
CA ALA A 86 16.91 -4.14 21.53
C ALA A 86 17.93 -5.22 21.92
N ASP A 87 17.69 -6.47 21.54
CA ASP A 87 18.53 -7.63 21.85
C ASP A 87 19.73 -7.80 20.90
N HIS A 88 19.77 -7.05 19.80
CA HIS A 88 20.85 -7.18 18.82
C HIS A 88 22.17 -6.63 19.38
N PRO A 89 23.26 -7.42 19.42
CA PRO A 89 24.51 -7.00 20.06
C PRO A 89 25.43 -6.18 19.14
N ASP A 90 25.23 -6.22 17.81
CA ASP A 90 26.22 -5.77 16.83
C ASP A 90 25.96 -4.36 16.30
N TYR A 91 25.58 -3.42 17.19
CA TYR A 91 25.51 -2.00 16.84
C TYR A 91 26.89 -1.38 16.77
N ASN A 92 27.11 -0.45 15.83
CA ASN A 92 28.39 0.27 15.75
C ASN A 92 28.56 1.21 16.94
N THR A 93 27.47 1.79 17.44
CA THR A 93 27.45 2.67 18.61
C THR A 93 26.13 2.58 19.39
N ASP A 94 26.16 2.93 20.68
CA ASP A 94 24.93 3.06 21.49
C ASP A 94 23.98 4.15 20.96
N ALA A 95 24.53 5.19 20.33
CA ALA A 95 23.73 6.27 19.74
C ALA A 95 22.92 5.77 18.54
N GLU A 96 23.52 4.94 17.68
CA GLU A 96 22.83 4.27 16.57
C GLU A 96 21.69 3.37 17.10
N ARG A 97 21.98 2.53 18.10
CA ARG A 97 20.97 1.69 18.75
C ARG A 97 19.81 2.52 19.28
N GLY A 98 20.12 3.61 19.99
CA GLY A 98 19.13 4.54 20.53
C GLY A 98 18.23 5.15 19.45
N ALA A 99 18.83 5.66 18.37
CA ALA A 99 18.09 6.27 17.27
C ALA A 99 17.14 5.28 16.57
N ILE A 100 17.54 4.02 16.41
CA ILE A 100 16.69 2.97 15.84
C ILE A 100 15.50 2.68 16.76
N LEU A 101 15.74 2.50 18.06
CA LEU A 101 14.67 2.24 19.03
C LEU A 101 13.69 3.42 19.13
N GLU A 102 14.18 4.65 19.05
CA GLU A 102 13.36 5.85 19.01
C GLU A 102 12.49 5.90 17.73
N HIS A 103 13.06 5.56 16.58
CA HIS A 103 12.33 5.52 15.32
C HIS A 103 11.19 4.48 15.35
N ILE A 104 11.45 3.29 15.90
CA ILE A 104 10.43 2.24 16.08
C ILE A 104 9.33 2.74 17.04
N ALA A 105 9.70 3.40 18.13
CA ALA A 105 8.74 3.96 19.09
C ALA A 105 7.86 5.06 18.46
N ALA A 106 8.44 5.94 17.65
CA ALA A 106 7.71 6.97 16.92
C ALA A 106 6.70 6.36 15.93
N ALA A 107 7.11 5.36 15.14
CA ALA A 107 6.22 4.64 14.24
C ALA A 107 5.06 3.96 14.99
N ARG A 108 5.36 3.34 16.15
CA ARG A 108 4.35 2.70 17.00
C ARG A 108 3.32 3.70 17.52
N ALA A 109 3.74 4.89 17.92
CA ALA A 109 2.84 5.94 18.40
C ALA A 109 1.80 6.33 17.34
N VAL A 110 2.20 6.45 16.06
CA VAL A 110 1.29 6.76 14.95
C VAL A 110 0.19 5.71 14.82
N PHE A 111 0.54 4.42 14.88
CA PHE A 111 -0.48 3.35 14.78
C PHE A 111 -1.34 3.24 16.03
N MET A 112 -0.84 3.59 17.22
CA MET A 112 -1.64 3.63 18.45
C MET A 112 -2.65 4.77 18.45
N GLU A 113 -2.32 5.92 17.85
CA GLU A 113 -3.24 7.05 17.66
C GLU A 113 -4.35 6.70 16.66
N ARG A 114 -4.02 5.90 15.64
CA ARG A 114 -4.93 5.52 14.54
C ARG A 114 -5.56 4.13 14.73
N ARG A 115 -5.42 3.54 15.91
CA ARG A 115 -5.96 2.22 16.24
C ARG A 115 -7.47 2.30 16.41
#